data_AF-A0A0D7A574-F1
#
_entry.id   AF-A0A0D7A574-F1
#
_cell.length_a   1.000
_cell.length_b   1.000
_cell.length_c   1.000
_cell.angle_alpha   90.00
_cell.angle_beta   90.00
_cell.angle_gamma   90.00
#
_symmetry.space_group_name_H-M   'P 1'
#
loop_
_entity.id
_entity.type
_entity.pdbx_description
1 polymer ?
#
loop_
_entity_poly.entity_id
_entity_poly.type
_entity_poly.pdbx_seq_one_letter_code
_entity_poly.pdbx_strand_id
1 'polypeptide(L)'
;MLLLIFGLQTLYSSYSQGVPALFRWLSRKYPKIIYPVVEDEEVQVPGDGDELVSIPLDMSQPNPNGAEFDNLYLDMNGIVHPCTHPEGKPAPETEEEMMVEIFKYTERVVNMIRPRKLLFMAIGKFWIYSE
;
A
#
# COMPACT_ATOMS: atom_id res chain seq x y z
N MET A 1 -15.92 -10.19 2.42
CA MET A 1 -15.39 -8.83 2.58
C MET A 1 -14.18 -8.92 3.52
N LEU A 2 -13.04 -9.39 3.00
CA LEU A 2 -11.79 -9.35 3.76
C LEU A 2 -11.35 -7.89 3.82
N LEU A 3 -11.43 -7.28 5.00
CA LEU A 3 -10.66 -6.08 5.31
C LEU A 3 -9.19 -6.50 5.28
N LEU A 4 -8.62 -6.40 4.09
CA LEU A 4 -7.20 -6.51 3.86
C LEU A 4 -6.56 -5.27 4.49
N ILE A 5 -6.12 -5.42 5.74
CA ILE A 5 -5.40 -4.41 6.50
C ILE A 5 -3.98 -4.31 5.93
N PHE A 6 -3.88 -3.84 4.69
CA PHE A 6 -2.61 -3.45 4.09
C PHE A 6 -2.35 -2.01 4.48
N GLY A 7 -1.56 -1.84 5.53
CA GLY A 7 -1.11 -0.53 5.97
C GLY A 7 -0.68 -0.45 7.44
N LEU A 8 -1.06 -1.41 8.29
CA LEU A 8 -0.78 -1.29 9.74
C LEU A 8 0.62 -1.77 10.18
N GLN A 9 1.40 -2.44 9.32
CA GLN A 9 2.77 -2.82 9.70
C GLN A 9 3.75 -1.64 9.54
N THR A 10 3.49 -0.71 8.61
CA THR A 10 4.36 0.47 8.35
C THR A 10 3.90 1.75 9.04
N LEU A 11 2.67 1.80 9.57
CA LEU A 11 2.09 2.93 10.32
C LEU A 11 2.17 2.73 11.84
N TYR A 12 3.27 2.16 12.35
CA TYR A 12 3.41 1.89 13.78
C TYR A 12 3.72 3.13 14.63
N SER A 13 3.82 4.33 14.04
CA SER A 13 4.44 5.46 14.74
C SER A 13 3.57 6.72 14.89
N SER A 14 2.68 7.10 13.97
CA SER A 14 1.83 8.28 14.21
C SER A 14 0.51 8.20 13.45
N TYR A 15 -0.61 7.99 14.16
CA TYR A 15 -1.85 8.78 14.03
C TYR A 15 -2.99 8.19 14.88
N SER A 16 -3.51 9.01 15.80
CA SER A 16 -4.69 8.81 16.66
C SER A 16 -4.68 7.58 17.57
N GLN A 17 -4.84 7.80 18.87
CA GLN A 17 -4.84 6.75 19.91
C GLN A 17 -6.01 5.73 19.81
N GLY A 18 -6.89 5.83 18.80
CA GLY A 18 -8.07 4.98 18.61
C GLY A 18 -7.82 3.74 17.74
N VAL A 19 -7.12 3.87 16.61
CA VAL A 19 -6.86 2.77 15.68
C VAL A 19 -5.98 1.68 16.31
N PRO A 20 -4.88 2.00 17.02
CA PRO A 20 -4.07 1.00 17.70
C PRO A 20 -4.82 0.27 18.82
N ALA A 21 -5.75 0.94 19.51
CA ALA A 21 -6.54 0.35 20.58
C ALA A 21 -7.57 -0.65 20.04
N LEU A 22 -8.30 -0.28 18.99
CA LEU A 22 -9.25 -1.17 18.32
C LEU A 22 -8.54 -2.35 17.66
N PHE A 23 -7.44 -2.09 16.94
CA PHE A 23 -6.65 -3.15 16.32
C PHE A 23 -6.09 -4.13 17.35
N ARG A 24 -5.54 -3.63 18.46
CA ARG A 24 -5.05 -4.47 19.58
C ARG A 24 -6.16 -5.29 20.21
N TRP A 25 -7.37 -4.74 20.32
CA TRP A 25 -8.51 -5.49 20.85
C TRP A 25 -8.96 -6.59 19.88
N LEU A 26 -9.08 -6.27 18.59
CA LEU A 26 -9.47 -7.21 17.54
C LEU A 26 -8.45 -8.34 17.38
N SER A 27 -7.15 -8.02 17.38
CA SER A 27 -6.07 -9.00 17.27
C SER A 27 -6.04 -9.98 18.43
N ARG A 28 -6.31 -9.49 19.65
CA ARG A 28 -6.42 -10.34 20.86
C ARG A 28 -7.67 -11.21 20.84
N LYS A 29 -8.81 -10.64 20.42
CA LYS A 29 -10.11 -11.32 20.46
C LYS A 29 -10.27 -12.35 19.34
N TYR A 30 -9.76 -12.05 18.15
CA TYR A 30 -9.86 -12.90 16.97
C TYR A 30 -8.48 -13.01 16.28
N PRO A 31 -7.55 -13.81 16.82
CA PRO A 31 -6.18 -13.88 16.30
C PRO A 31 -6.10 -14.37 14.85
N LYS A 32 -7.12 -15.08 14.37
CA LYS A 32 -7.21 -15.62 13.00
C LYS A 32 -7.64 -14.60 11.94
N ILE A 33 -7.83 -13.33 12.27
CA ILE A 33 -8.23 -12.31 11.26
C ILE A 33 -7.03 -11.61 10.64
N ILE A 34 -5.85 -11.71 11.26
CA ILE A 34 -4.62 -11.08 10.78
C ILE A 34 -3.81 -12.16 10.07
N TYR A 35 -3.52 -11.91 8.80
CA TYR A 35 -2.62 -12.73 8.01
C TYR A 35 -1.49 -11.86 7.48
N PRO A 36 -0.23 -12.31 7.59
CA PRO A 36 0.86 -11.63 6.91
C PRO A 36 0.64 -11.74 5.40
N VAL A 37 1.16 -10.77 4.68
CA VAL A 37 1.06 -10.75 3.23
C VAL A 37 2.35 -11.26 2.64
N VAL A 38 2.22 -12.05 1.60
CA VAL A 38 3.30 -12.42 0.69
C VAL A 38 3.36 -11.42 -0.46
N GLU A 39 4.53 -10.79 -0.62
CA GLU A 39 4.84 -9.86 -1.70
C GLU A 39 5.86 -10.53 -2.63
N ASP A 40 5.68 -10.39 -3.95
CA ASP A 40 6.69 -10.80 -4.93
C ASP A 40 7.67 -9.64 -5.14
N GLU A 41 8.96 -9.95 -5.34
CA GLU A 41 10.00 -8.96 -5.59
C GLU A 41 10.32 -8.87 -7.09
N GLU A 42 10.64 -7.66 -7.56
CA GLU A 42 11.09 -7.46 -8.94
C GLU A 42 12.41 -8.19 -9.19
N VAL A 43 12.48 -8.91 -10.31
CA VAL A 43 13.70 -9.61 -10.70
C VAL A 43 14.57 -8.66 -11.52
N GLN A 44 15.82 -8.47 -11.09
CA GLN A 44 16.83 -7.75 -11.86
C GLN A 44 17.56 -8.74 -12.77
N VAL A 45 17.56 -8.46 -14.07
CA VAL A 45 18.26 -9.26 -15.07
C VAL A 45 19.34 -8.43 -15.77
N PRO A 46 20.47 -9.04 -16.18
CA PRO A 46 21.45 -8.35 -16.98
C PRO A 46 20.87 -8.04 -18.38
N GLY A 47 20.83 -6.76 -18.72
CA GLY A 47 20.43 -6.23 -20.01
C GLY A 47 21.59 -6.20 -21.01
N ASP A 48 21.36 -5.53 -22.14
CA ASP A 48 22.35 -5.40 -23.20
C ASP A 48 23.45 -4.41 -22.75
N GLY A 49 24.61 -4.93 -22.33
CA GLY A 49 25.76 -4.12 -21.89
C GLY A 49 25.99 -3.99 -20.38
N ASP A 50 25.75 -5.04 -19.59
CA ASP A 50 25.95 -5.10 -18.12
C ASP A 50 25.05 -4.17 -17.27
N GLU A 51 24.08 -3.46 -17.87
CA GLU A 51 23.06 -2.73 -17.13
C GLU A 51 22.02 -3.69 -16.53
N LEU A 52 21.71 -3.57 -15.24
CA LEU A 52 20.64 -4.34 -14.60
C LEU A 52 19.29 -3.71 -14.95
N VAL A 53 18.41 -4.48 -15.60
CA VAL A 53 17.03 -4.08 -15.91
C VAL A 53 16.08 -4.76 -14.92
N SER A 54 15.22 -3.99 -14.26
CA SER A 54 14.15 -4.55 -13.42
C SER A 54 12.97 -4.98 -14.29
N ILE A 55 12.57 -6.24 -14.16
CA ILE A 55 11.38 -6.77 -14.82
C ILE A 55 10.18 -6.46 -13.93
N PRO A 56 9.15 -5.74 -14.44
CA PRO A 56 7.95 -5.46 -13.66
C PRO A 56 7.20 -6.75 -13.31
N LEU A 57 6.54 -6.77 -12.16
CA LEU A 57 5.80 -7.92 -11.69
C LEU A 57 4.64 -8.27 -12.63
N ASP A 58 4.56 -9.54 -13.03
CA ASP A 58 3.43 -10.05 -13.81
C ASP A 58 2.21 -10.27 -12.90
N MET A 59 1.36 -9.26 -12.83
CA MET A 59 0.09 -9.32 -12.09
C MET A 59 -0.93 -10.31 -12.69
N SER A 60 -0.71 -10.84 -13.90
CA SER A 60 -1.61 -11.84 -14.49
C SER A 60 -1.49 -13.21 -13.82
N GLN A 61 -0.35 -13.49 -13.17
CA GLN A 61 -0.14 -14.73 -12.42
C GLN A 61 -1.05 -14.83 -11.20
N PRO A 62 -1.35 -16.06 -10.72
CA PRO A 62 -2.11 -16.28 -9.49
C PRO A 62 -1.54 -15.50 -8.30
N ASN A 63 -2.40 -14.98 -7.43
CA ASN A 63 -1.96 -14.21 -6.28
C ASN A 63 -1.14 -15.09 -5.30
N PRO A 64 0.08 -14.66 -4.88
CA PRO A 64 0.95 -15.45 -3.99
C PRO A 64 0.35 -15.72 -2.61
N ASN A 65 -0.65 -14.93 -2.19
CA ASN A 65 -1.39 -15.13 -0.94
C ASN A 65 -2.40 -16.30 -1.01
N GLY A 66 -2.50 -17.00 -2.14
CA GLY A 66 -3.41 -18.14 -2.33
C GLY A 66 -4.89 -17.76 -2.38
N ALA A 67 -5.20 -16.46 -2.47
CA ALA A 67 -6.54 -15.92 -2.56
C ALA A 67 -6.63 -14.89 -3.69
N GLU A 68 -7.64 -15.03 -4.53
CA GLU A 68 -7.92 -14.08 -5.60
C GLU A 68 -8.91 -13.02 -5.14
N PHE A 69 -8.68 -11.78 -5.57
CA PHE A 69 -9.51 -10.64 -5.23
C PHE A 69 -10.11 -10.04 -6.50
N ASP A 70 -11.43 -9.89 -6.52
CA ASP A 70 -12.11 -9.27 -7.66
C ASP A 70 -12.00 -7.74 -7.61
N ASN A 71 -12.23 -7.16 -6.43
CA ASN A 71 -12.39 -5.72 -6.25
C ASN A 71 -11.43 -5.22 -5.16
N LEU A 72 -10.67 -4.18 -5.48
CA LEU A 72 -9.83 -3.42 -4.56
C LEU A 72 -10.38 -2.00 -4.43
N TYR A 73 -10.61 -1.57 -3.19
CA TYR A 73 -11.04 -0.22 -2.85
C TYR A 73 -9.92 0.46 -2.09
N LEU A 74 -9.36 1.52 -2.67
CA LEU A 74 -8.30 2.33 -2.07
C LEU A 74 -8.89 3.64 -1.56
N ASP A 75 -8.63 3.93 -0.28
CA ASP A 75 -8.80 5.27 0.27
C ASP A 75 -7.49 6.04 0.07
N MET A 76 -7.48 6.93 -0.91
CA MET A 76 -6.28 7.68 -1.27
C MET A 76 -5.86 8.63 -0.15
N ASN A 77 -6.76 9.04 0.76
CA ASN A 77 -6.36 9.88 1.89
C ASN A 77 -5.39 9.14 2.82
N GLY A 78 -5.56 7.82 2.97
CA GLY A 78 -4.67 6.96 3.75
C GLY A 78 -3.30 6.73 3.10
N ILE A 79 -3.15 7.01 1.80
CA ILE A 79 -1.90 6.89 1.04
C ILE A 79 -1.18 8.24 0.97
N VAL A 80 -1.91 9.28 0.60
CA VAL A 80 -1.37 10.63 0.41
C VAL A 80 -0.84 11.22 1.71
N HIS A 81 -1.56 11.05 2.82
CA HIS A 81 -1.18 11.67 4.10
C HIS A 81 0.23 11.23 4.56
N PRO A 82 0.57 9.92 4.60
CA PRO A 82 1.94 9.46 4.85
C PRO A 82 2.98 9.91 3.82
N CYS A 83 2.61 10.09 2.55
CA CYS A 83 3.53 10.51 1.49
C CYS A 83 3.88 12.02 1.55
N THR A 84 2.99 12.84 2.11
CA THR A 84 3.23 14.29 2.30
C THR A 84 3.95 14.62 3.60
N HIS A 85 3.81 13.78 4.63
CA HIS A 85 4.43 13.95 5.93
C HIS A 85 5.10 12.64 6.39
N PRO A 86 6.14 12.17 5.68
CA PRO A 86 6.77 10.90 5.99
C PRO A 86 7.51 10.97 7.33
N GLU A 87 7.28 9.98 8.20
CA GLU A 87 8.02 9.88 9.45
C GLU A 87 9.48 9.50 9.20
N GLY A 88 10.40 10.38 9.62
CA GLY A 88 11.85 10.13 9.54
C GLY A 88 12.48 10.42 8.16
N LYS A 89 11.73 11.00 7.21
CA LYS A 89 12.26 11.54 5.95
C LYS A 89 11.85 13.01 5.79
N PRO A 90 12.62 13.83 5.05
CA PRO A 90 12.14 15.16 4.66
C PRO A 90 10.85 15.02 3.83
N ALA A 91 9.92 15.96 4.02
CA ALA A 91 8.75 16.04 3.17
C ALA A 91 9.18 16.30 1.71
N PRO A 92 8.49 15.71 0.72
CA PRO A 92 8.79 15.99 -0.68
C PRO A 92 8.70 17.50 -0.95
N GLU A 93 9.67 18.04 -1.67
CA GLU A 93 9.77 19.48 -1.90
C GLU A 93 8.88 19.93 -3.06
N THR A 94 8.50 18.99 -3.93
CA THR A 94 7.70 19.24 -5.14
C THR A 94 6.49 18.31 -5.24
N GLU A 95 5.45 18.78 -5.95
CA GLU A 95 4.28 17.96 -6.29
C GLU A 95 4.65 16.73 -7.12
N GLU A 96 5.67 16.84 -7.99
CA GLU A 96 6.15 15.75 -8.83
C GLU A 96 6.73 14.61 -7.98
N GLU A 97 7.59 14.92 -7.01
CA GLU A 97 8.14 13.94 -6.08
C GLU A 97 7.05 13.28 -5.23
N MET A 98 6.08 14.07 -4.75
CA MET A 98 4.94 13.57 -4.00
C MET A 98 4.12 12.56 -4.82
N MET A 99 3.84 12.89 -6.08
CA MET A 99 3.11 12.00 -6.98
C MET A 99 3.87 10.70 -7.23
N VAL A 100 5.19 10.75 -7.42
CA VAL A 100 6.03 9.55 -7.57
C VAL A 100 5.93 8.63 -6.34
N GLU A 101 5.97 9.18 -5.13
CA GLU A 101 5.83 8.38 -3.91
C GLU A 101 4.42 7.78 -3.76
N ILE A 102 3.37 8.55 -4.09
CA ILE A 102 1.99 8.03 -4.12
C ILE A 102 1.85 6.90 -5.13
N PHE A 103 2.45 7.04 -6.32
CA PHE A 103 2.42 6.00 -7.35
C PHE A 103 3.13 4.74 -6.89
N LYS A 104 4.34 4.83 -6.34
CA LYS A 104 5.07 3.67 -5.79
C LYS A 104 4.27 2.94 -4.71
N TYR A 105 3.64 3.67 -3.79
CA TYR A 105 2.85 3.05 -2.74
C TYR A 105 1.60 2.37 -3.30
N THR A 106 0.90 3.03 -4.20
CA THR A 106 -0.30 2.49 -4.86
C THR A 106 0.04 1.24 -5.66
N GLU A 107 1.12 1.27 -6.44
CA GLU A 107 1.61 0.15 -7.23
C GLU A 107 1.94 -1.05 -6.35
N ARG A 108 2.67 -0.84 -5.25
CA ARG A 108 2.93 -1.90 -4.27
C ARG A 108 1.63 -2.54 -3.76
N VAL A 109 0.62 -1.74 -3.38
CA VAL A 109 -0.68 -2.28 -2.92
C VAL A 109 -1.40 -3.07 -4.00
N VAL A 110 -1.43 -2.57 -5.23
CA VAL A 110 -2.06 -3.26 -6.36
C VAL A 110 -1.34 -4.58 -6.67
N ASN A 111 -0.01 -4.60 -6.63
CA ASN A 111 0.81 -5.79 -6.88
C ASN A 111 0.57 -6.90 -5.85
N MET A 112 0.33 -6.54 -4.58
CA MET A 112 0.01 -7.48 -3.50
C MET A 112 -1.40 -8.09 -3.63
N ILE A 113 -2.37 -7.31 -4.09
CA ILE A 113 -3.78 -7.72 -4.15
C ILE A 113 -4.17 -8.36 -5.49
N ARG A 114 -3.62 -7.87 -6.60
CA ARG A 114 -3.95 -8.29 -7.97
C ARG A 114 -5.47 -8.31 -8.26
N PRO A 115 -6.17 -7.16 -8.17
CA PRO A 115 -7.61 -7.10 -8.41
C PRO A 115 -7.96 -7.54 -9.84
N ARG A 116 -8.90 -8.49 -9.98
CA ARG A 116 -9.25 -9.08 -11.28
C ARG A 116 -10.36 -8.35 -12.05
N LYS A 117 -11.14 -7.50 -11.38
CA LYS A 117 -12.31 -6.83 -11.98
C LYS A 117 -12.33 -5.34 -11.76
N LEU A 118 -12.12 -4.88 -10.53
CA LEU A 118 -12.29 -3.47 -10.18
C LEU A 118 -11.17 -2.97 -9.29
N LEU A 119 -10.54 -1.88 -9.72
CA LEU A 119 -9.77 -0.99 -8.85
C LEU A 119 -10.57 0.31 -8.69
N PHE A 120 -11.01 0.58 -7.47
CA PHE A 120 -11.71 1.81 -7.12
C PHE A 120 -10.82 2.66 -6.22
N MET A 121 -10.44 3.86 -6.68
CA MET A 121 -9.64 4.80 -5.91
C MET A 121 -10.53 5.96 -5.48
N ALA A 122 -10.78 6.06 -4.18
CA ALA A 122 -11.57 7.13 -3.58
C ALA A 122 -10.64 8.22 -3.08
N ILE A 123 -10.77 9.42 -3.64
CA ILE A 123 -10.17 10.63 -3.07
C ILE A 123 -11.27 11.35 -2.31
N GLY A 124 -11.14 11.41 -0.98
CA GLY A 124 -12.10 12.15 -0.15
C GLY A 124 -11.87 13.66 -0.26
N LYS A 125 -12.71 14.44 0.43
CA LYS A 125 -12.44 15.89 0.59
C LYS A 125 -11.09 16.06 1.28
N PHE A 126 -10.13 16.45 0.47
CA PHE A 126 -8.75 16.64 0.82
C PHE A 126 -8.67 17.87 1.73
N TRP A 127 -8.20 17.68 2.97
CA TRP A 127 -7.88 18.73 3.93
C TRP A 127 -6.60 19.50 3.52
N ILE A 128 -6.35 19.72 2.22
CA ILE A 128 -5.28 20.59 1.70
C ILE A 128 -5.57 22.08 1.94
N TYR A 129 -6.69 22.41 2.60
CA TYR A 129 -7.06 23.76 3.01
C TYR A 129 -7.61 23.86 4.45
N SER A 130 -6.98 23.19 5.41
CA SER A 130 -7.03 23.63 6.83
C SER A 130 -5.73 23.20 7.51
N GLU A 131 -4.82 24.04 7.94
CA GLU A 131 -4.75 25.49 8.13
C GLU A 131 -3.37 25.96 7.63
#